data_AF-A0AAV6CVS7-F1
#
_entry.id   AF-A0AAV6CVS7-F1
#
_cell.length_a   1.000
_cell.length_b   1.000
_cell.length_c   1.000
_cell.angle_alpha   90.00
_cell.angle_beta   90.00
_cell.angle_gamma   90.00
#
_symmetry.space_group_name_H-M   'P 1'
#
loop_
_entity.id
_entity.type
_entity.pdbx_description
1 polymer ?
#
loop_
_entity_poly.entity_id
_entity_poly.type
_entity_poly.pdbx_seq_one_letter_code
_entity_poly.pdbx_strand_id
1 'polypeptide(L)'
;MGNVERCDKTLPLNEMIFYVRKDAKLRERWTSDLEGLAREFGLSRAEYEAVRDKDVRRLNEMGVHQYYIPQILRLFYGAAANANSHPALEAYKKAYPDEAAQSERLQAELDRRSR
;
A
#
# COMPACT_ATOMS: atom_id res chain seq x y z
N MET A 1 11.71 9.84 -13.02
CA MET A 1 12.19 8.46 -12.81
C MET A 1 11.04 7.65 -12.24
N GLY A 2 10.54 6.65 -12.94
CA GLY A 2 9.33 5.91 -12.55
C GLY A 2 9.60 4.90 -11.44
N ASN A 3 8.60 4.59 -10.61
CA ASN A 3 8.72 3.66 -9.48
C ASN A 3 9.14 2.23 -9.87
N VAL A 4 9.08 1.85 -11.16
CA VAL A 4 9.53 0.55 -11.68
C VAL A 4 11.02 0.32 -11.42
N GLU A 5 11.86 1.34 -11.57
CA GLU A 5 13.32 1.23 -11.44
C GLU A 5 13.78 1.11 -9.98
N ARG A 6 12.89 1.41 -9.02
CA ARG A 6 13.17 1.35 -7.57
C ARG A 6 12.72 0.04 -6.92
N CYS A 7 12.11 -0.87 -7.69
CA CYS A 7 11.66 -2.15 -7.16
C CYS A 7 12.86 -3.03 -6.78
N ASP A 8 12.92 -3.42 -5.51
CA ASP A 8 13.83 -4.45 -5.05
C ASP A 8 13.21 -5.83 -5.35
N LYS A 9 13.81 -6.55 -6.29
CA LYS A 9 13.33 -7.87 -6.73
C LYS A 9 13.62 -8.98 -5.72
N THR A 10 14.45 -8.72 -4.72
CA THR A 10 14.86 -9.69 -3.69
C THR A 10 14.11 -9.50 -2.37
N LEU A 11 13.29 -8.45 -2.26
CA LEU A 11 12.55 -8.14 -1.05
C LEU A 11 11.51 -9.24 -0.72
N PRO A 12 11.61 -9.93 0.43
CA PRO A 12 10.70 -11.00 0.81
C PRO A 12 9.21 -10.59 0.82
N LEU A 13 8.94 -9.34 1.19
CA LEU A 13 7.59 -8.79 1.11
C LEU A 13 6.98 -8.86 -0.30
N ASN A 14 7.76 -8.65 -1.36
CA ASN A 14 7.24 -8.75 -2.73
C ASN A 14 6.79 -10.18 -3.07
N GLU A 15 7.55 -11.18 -2.61
CA GLU A 15 7.21 -12.59 -2.74
C GLU A 15 5.97 -12.95 -1.91
N MET A 16 5.93 -12.54 -0.64
CA MET A 16 4.79 -12.80 0.25
C MET A 16 3.48 -12.31 -0.36
N ILE A 17 3.43 -11.08 -0.88
CA ILE A 17 2.20 -10.54 -1.49
C ILE A 17 1.84 -11.27 -2.78
N PHE A 18 2.79 -11.91 -3.47
CA PHE A 18 2.52 -12.75 -4.64
C PHE A 18 1.72 -13.99 -4.29
N TYR A 19 2.06 -14.65 -3.19
CA TYR A 19 1.34 -15.83 -2.74
C TYR A 19 0.04 -15.47 -2.01
N VAL A 20 0.08 -14.48 -1.10
CA VAL A 20 -1.11 -14.05 -0.34
C VAL A 20 -2.26 -13.66 -1.27
N ARG A 21 -2.02 -12.94 -2.38
CA ARG A 21 -3.13 -12.56 -3.28
C ARG A 21 -3.79 -13.75 -3.99
N LYS A 22 -3.13 -14.91 -4.06
CA LYS A 22 -3.58 -16.08 -4.83
C LYS A 22 -4.19 -17.17 -3.96
N ASP A 23 -3.84 -17.23 -2.68
CA ASP A 23 -4.23 -18.31 -1.78
C ASP A 23 -5.20 -17.83 -0.69
N ALA A 24 -6.36 -18.48 -0.58
CA ALA A 24 -7.39 -18.12 0.39
C ALA A 24 -6.95 -18.32 1.85
N LYS A 25 -6.17 -19.37 2.14
CA LYS A 25 -5.65 -19.66 3.48
C LYS A 25 -4.61 -18.63 3.89
N LEU A 26 -3.75 -18.21 2.96
CA LEU A 26 -2.79 -17.13 3.24
C LEU A 26 -3.50 -15.79 3.45
N ARG A 27 -4.58 -15.50 2.73
CA ARG A 27 -5.43 -14.31 3.00
C ARG A 27 -6.13 -14.36 4.35
N GLU A 28 -6.57 -15.54 4.79
CA GLU A 28 -7.13 -15.70 6.13
C GLU A 28 -6.07 -15.40 7.19
N ARG A 29 -4.87 -15.98 7.05
CA ARG A 29 -3.72 -15.73 7.93
C ARG A 29 -3.24 -14.29 7.91
N TRP A 30 -3.34 -13.59 6.79
CA TRP A 30 -3.06 -12.14 6.75
C TRP A 30 -3.87 -11.37 7.80
N THR A 31 -5.10 -11.78 8.05
CA THR A 31 -6.00 -11.13 9.00
C THR A 31 -5.81 -11.64 10.43
N SER A 32 -5.59 -12.95 10.60
CA SER A 32 -5.54 -13.59 11.92
C SER A 32 -4.13 -13.70 12.52
N ASP A 33 -3.08 -13.73 11.70
CA ASP A 33 -1.68 -13.94 12.09
C ASP A 33 -0.70 -13.31 11.09
N LEU A 34 -0.75 -11.98 10.96
CA LEU A 34 0.14 -11.25 10.04
C LEU A 34 1.63 -11.40 10.42
N GLU A 35 1.95 -11.42 11.72
CA GLU A 35 3.36 -11.51 12.17
C GLU A 35 3.93 -12.91 11.94
N GLY A 36 3.19 -13.98 12.22
CA GLY A 36 3.64 -15.34 11.93
C GLY A 36 3.80 -15.58 10.43
N LEU A 37 2.86 -15.06 9.62
CA LEU A 37 2.97 -15.08 8.16
C LEU A 37 4.23 -14.32 7.67
N ALA A 38 4.49 -13.13 8.22
CA ALA A 38 5.67 -12.35 7.86
C ALA A 38 6.98 -13.09 8.18
N ARG A 39 7.05 -13.74 9.35
CA ARG A 39 8.22 -14.54 9.74
C ARG A 39 8.46 -15.74 8.82
N GLU A 40 7.39 -16.43 8.40
CA GLU A 40 7.48 -17.59 7.50
C GLU A 40 8.06 -17.23 6.13
N PHE A 41 7.72 -16.05 5.60
CA PHE A 41 8.29 -15.53 4.37
C PHE A 41 9.66 -14.86 4.57
N GLY A 42 10.18 -14.78 5.79
CA GLY A 42 11.50 -14.21 6.07
C GLY A 42 11.54 -12.69 6.02
N LEU A 43 10.41 -12.00 6.23
CA LEU A 43 10.39 -10.54 6.31
C LEU A 43 11.26 -10.06 7.46
N SER A 44 12.02 -8.99 7.21
CA SER A 44 12.64 -8.21 8.25
C SER A 44 11.61 -7.53 9.16
N ARG A 45 12.04 -7.10 10.35
CA ARG A 45 11.18 -6.32 11.27
C ARG A 45 10.68 -5.04 10.59
N ALA A 46 11.53 -4.39 9.80
CA ALA A 46 11.18 -3.16 9.09
C ALA A 46 10.08 -3.38 8.05
N GLU A 47 10.18 -4.44 7.24
CA GLU A 47 9.13 -4.82 6.28
C GLU A 47 7.80 -5.10 7.00
N TYR A 48 7.84 -5.90 8.07
CA TYR A 48 6.66 -6.22 8.87
C TYR A 48 5.98 -4.96 9.42
N GLU A 49 6.75 -4.04 10.00
CA GLU A 49 6.22 -2.79 10.56
C GLU A 49 5.62 -1.90 9.47
N ALA A 50 6.29 -1.74 8.33
CA ALA A 50 5.78 -0.96 7.20
C ALA A 50 4.43 -1.50 6.70
N VAL A 51 4.28 -2.83 6.61
CA VAL A 51 3.02 -3.47 6.23
C VAL A 51 1.95 -3.30 7.31
N ARG A 52 2.25 -3.64 8.56
CA ARG A 52 1.34 -3.54 9.71
C ARG A 52 0.77 -2.14 9.85
N ASP A 53 1.61 -1.12 9.64
CA ASP A 53 1.27 0.29 9.80
C ASP A 53 0.69 0.92 8.53
N LYS A 54 0.62 0.15 7.43
CA LYS A 54 0.16 0.60 6.11
C LYS A 54 0.93 1.84 5.64
N ASP A 55 2.23 1.87 5.94
CA ASP A 55 3.10 3.01 5.64
C ASP A 55 3.53 2.97 4.17
N VAL A 56 2.70 3.53 3.32
CA VAL A 56 2.91 3.58 1.87
C VAL A 56 4.25 4.21 1.51
N ARG A 57 4.70 5.23 2.25
CA ARG A 57 5.97 5.90 1.98
C ARG A 57 7.12 4.94 2.24
N ARG A 58 7.16 4.31 3.42
CA ARG A 58 8.17 3.30 3.76
C ARG A 58 8.16 2.13 2.78
N LEU A 59 6.99 1.63 2.39
CA LEU A 59 6.87 0.56 1.41
C LEU A 59 7.50 0.95 0.06
N ASN A 60 7.26 2.17 -0.43
CA ASN A 60 7.90 2.66 -1.65
C ASN A 60 9.42 2.81 -1.48
N GLU A 61 9.88 3.38 -0.37
CA GLU A 61 11.30 3.60 -0.07
C GLU A 61 12.07 2.28 0.08
N MET A 62 11.43 1.23 0.61
CA MET A 62 11.98 -0.13 0.70
C MET A 62 12.05 -0.86 -0.65
N GLY A 63 11.47 -0.30 -1.71
CA GLY A 63 11.45 -0.94 -3.04
C GLY A 63 10.36 -2.00 -3.20
N VAL A 64 9.27 -1.93 -2.44
CA VAL A 64 8.08 -2.75 -2.70
C VAL A 64 7.57 -2.43 -4.10
N HIS A 65 7.22 -3.48 -4.86
CA HIS A 65 6.76 -3.32 -6.22
C HIS A 65 5.49 -2.44 -6.25
N GLN A 66 5.46 -1.42 -7.12
CA GLN A 66 4.35 -0.44 -7.17
C GLN A 66 2.95 -1.07 -7.31
N TYR A 67 2.81 -2.18 -8.06
CA TYR A 67 1.53 -2.90 -8.16
C TYR A 67 1.11 -3.61 -6.88
N TYR A 68 2.03 -3.89 -5.96
CA TYR A 68 1.74 -4.62 -4.72
C TYR A 68 1.29 -3.69 -3.61
N ILE A 69 1.68 -2.42 -3.63
CA ILE A 69 1.23 -1.44 -2.63
C ILE A 69 -0.30 -1.30 -2.63
N PRO A 70 -1.00 -1.04 -3.76
CA PRO A 70 -2.46 -1.03 -3.78
C PRO A 70 -3.10 -2.36 -3.35
N GLN A 71 -2.44 -3.50 -3.63
CA GLN A 71 -2.93 -4.82 -3.24
C GLN A 71 -2.81 -5.04 -1.72
N ILE A 72 -1.70 -4.61 -1.11
CA ILE A 72 -1.52 -4.60 0.36
C ILE A 72 -2.63 -3.78 1.01
N LEU A 73 -2.90 -2.57 0.50
CA LEU A 73 -3.96 -1.72 1.05
C LEU A 73 -5.34 -2.37 0.90
N ARG A 74 -5.61 -3.04 -0.23
CA ARG A 74 -6.86 -3.78 -0.45
C ARG A 74 -7.02 -4.97 0.52
N LEU A 75 -5.93 -5.63 0.91
CA LEU A 75 -5.98 -6.70 1.92
C LEU A 75 -6.37 -6.17 3.31
N PHE A 76 -6.08 -4.90 3.64
CA PHE A 76 -6.47 -4.29 4.91
C PHE A 76 -7.84 -3.62 4.90
N TYR A 77 -8.16 -2.87 3.84
CA TYR A 77 -9.35 -2.02 3.78
C TYR A 77 -10.50 -2.67 2.99
N GLY A 78 -10.28 -3.84 2.43
CA GLY A 78 -11.21 -4.49 1.51
C GLY A 78 -11.16 -3.89 0.10
N ALA A 79 -11.97 -4.47 -0.78
CA ALA A 79 -12.19 -3.99 -2.14
C ALA A 79 -13.48 -3.15 -2.20
N ALA A 80 -13.58 -2.06 -1.42
CA ALA A 80 -14.64 -1.11 -1.74
C ALA A 80 -14.28 -0.52 -3.12
N ALA A 81 -15.27 -0.40 -4.00
CA ALA A 81 -15.10 0.01 -5.39
C ALA A 81 -14.16 1.21 -5.50
N ASN A 82 -13.35 1.27 -6.58
CA ASN A 82 -12.37 2.32 -6.92
C ASN A 82 -13.01 3.74 -6.96
N ALA A 83 -13.44 4.24 -5.82
CA ALA A 83 -14.00 5.56 -5.61
C ALA A 83 -12.96 6.38 -4.86
N ASN A 84 -12.84 7.67 -5.19
CA ASN A 84 -11.97 8.63 -4.51
C ASN A 84 -12.36 8.89 -3.04
N SER A 85 -13.30 8.11 -2.48
CA SER A 85 -13.68 8.06 -1.06
C SER A 85 -13.16 6.81 -0.33
N HIS A 86 -12.35 5.97 -0.99
CA HIS A 86 -11.87 4.72 -0.40
C HIS A 86 -10.93 4.99 0.79
N PRO A 87 -11.02 4.23 1.91
CA PRO A 87 -10.12 4.38 3.06
C PRO A 87 -8.63 4.24 2.73
N ALA A 88 -8.31 3.57 1.62
CA ALA A 88 -6.93 3.49 1.10
C ALA A 88 -6.37 4.87 0.69
N LEU A 89 -7.22 5.83 0.31
CA LEU A 89 -6.79 7.19 -0.02
C LEU A 89 -6.23 7.91 1.21
N GLU A 90 -6.75 7.63 2.41
CA GLU A 90 -6.23 8.21 3.66
C GLU A 90 -4.80 7.73 3.95
N ALA A 91 -4.45 6.50 3.55
CA ALA A 91 -3.07 6.02 3.66
C ALA A 91 -2.11 6.84 2.77
N TYR A 92 -2.54 7.20 1.56
CA TYR A 92 -1.75 8.07 0.68
C TYR A 92 -1.68 9.51 1.18
N LYS A 93 -2.78 10.09 1.68
CA LYS A 93 -2.77 11.44 2.27
C LYS A 93 -1.83 11.53 3.47
N LYS A 94 -1.83 10.53 4.34
CA LYS A 94 -0.91 10.46 5.49
C LYS A 94 0.55 10.37 5.03
N ALA A 95 0.83 9.61 3.98
CA ALA A 95 2.18 9.43 3.45
C ALA A 95 2.70 10.66 2.69
N TYR A 96 1.82 11.41 2.04
CA TYR A 96 2.14 12.51 1.12
C TYR A 96 1.24 13.74 1.41
N PRO A 97 1.42 14.38 2.58
CA PRO A 97 0.51 15.43 3.05
C PRO A 97 0.57 16.70 2.19
N ASP A 98 1.76 17.05 1.68
CA ASP A 98 1.94 18.25 0.85
C ASP A 98 1.29 18.07 -0.52
N GLU A 99 1.48 16.91 -1.14
CA GLU A 99 0.86 16.54 -2.40
C GLU A 99 -0.67 16.44 -2.28
N ALA A 100 -1.16 15.90 -1.15
CA ALA A 100 -2.59 15.88 -0.84
C ALA A 100 -3.16 17.31 -0.76
N ALA A 101 -2.52 18.20 -0.01
CA ALA A 101 -2.95 19.60 0.12
C ALA A 101 -2.90 20.34 -1.23
N GLN A 102 -1.90 20.07 -2.07
CA GLN A 102 -1.82 20.64 -3.42
C GLN A 102 -2.97 20.14 -4.31
N SER A 103 -3.27 18.84 -4.27
CA SER A 103 -4.37 18.25 -5.04
C SER A 103 -5.73 18.86 -4.65
N GLU A 104 -5.98 19.05 -3.36
CA GLU A 104 -7.21 19.68 -2.86
C GLU A 104 -7.35 21.15 -3.33
N ARG A 105 -6.25 21.92 -3.31
CA ARG A 105 -6.23 23.30 -3.82
C ARG A 105 -6.56 23.36 -5.31
N LEU A 106 -5.97 22.47 -6.11
CA LEU A 106 -6.21 22.39 -7.55
C LEU A 106 -7.66 22.00 -7.84
N GLN A 107 -8.23 21.06 -7.10
CA GLN A 107 -9.63 20.68 -7.24
C GLN A 107 -10.58 21.85 -6.93
N ALA A 108 -10.33 22.58 -5.85
CA ALA A 108 -11.10 23.77 -5.49
C ALA A 108 -10.98 24.92 -6.52
N GLU A 109 -9.85 25.00 -7.23
CA GLU A 109 -9.69 25.95 -8.33
C GLU A 109 -10.45 25.51 -9.59
N LEU A 110 -10.41 24.22 -9.94
CA LEU A 110 -11.19 23.66 -11.06
C LEU A 110 -12.69 23.83 -10.83
N ASP A 111 -13.19 23.48 -9.64
CA ASP A 111 -14.60 23.62 -9.29
C ASP A 111 -15.10 25.07 -9.36
N ARG A 112 -14.23 26.05 -9.08
CA ARG A 112 -14.53 27.48 -9.25
C ARG A 112 -14.56 27.93 -10.70
N ARG A 113 -13.77 27.30 -11.58
CA ARG A 113 -13.74 27.60 -13.03
C ARG A 113 -14.88 26.92 -13.79
N SER A 114 -15.46 25.85 -13.23
CA SER A 114 -16.57 25.10 -13.83
C SER A 114 -17.96 25.58 -13.39
N ARG A 115 -18.05 26.65 -12.58
CA ARG A 115 -19.30 27.34 -12.19
C ARG A 115 -19.37 28.69 -12.88
#